data_AF-A0A957Y465-F1
#
_entry.id   AF-A0A957Y465-F1
#
_cell.length_a   1.000
_cell.length_b   1.000
_cell.length_c   1.000
_cell.angle_alpha   90.00
_cell.angle_beta   90.00
_cell.angle_gamma   90.00
#
_symmetry.space_group_name_H-M   'P 1'
#
loop_
_entity.id
_entity.type
_entity.pdbx_description
1 polymer ?
#
loop_
_entity_poly.entity_id
_entity_poly.type
_entity_poly.pdbx_seq_one_letter_code
_entity_poly.pdbx_strand_id
1 'polypeptide(L)'
;MGHRIEVDQSNKIEDSGPTVIAFANGIHDAVLIPSGVKGQAIHWLRRNHTLQTPAHVLVFAAAVFLLLEPHLDQLNMVVIDIEYTGYNRRIKDYL
;
A
#
# COMPACT_ATOMS: atom_id res chain seq x y z
N MET A 1 0.51 -11.35 22.56
CA MET A 1 0.64 -9.88 22.45
C MET A 1 0.91 -9.61 20.97
N GLY A 2 0.05 -8.87 20.29
CA GLY A 2 0.26 -8.56 18.87
C GLY A 2 1.27 -7.44 18.66
N HIS A 3 1.82 -7.38 17.46
CA HIS A 3 2.86 -6.44 17.06
C HIS A 3 2.27 -5.08 16.66
N ARG A 4 3.00 -4.01 16.99
CA ARG A 4 2.83 -2.68 16.39
C ARG A 4 3.86 -2.58 15.28
N ILE A 5 3.41 -2.38 14.05
CA ILE A 5 4.29 -2.23 12.89
C ILE A 5 4.17 -0.86 12.25
N GLU A 6 5.26 -0.41 11.66
CA GLU A 6 5.36 0.79 10.84
C GLU A 6 5.62 0.34 9.40
N VAL A 7 4.77 0.79 8.48
CA VAL A 7 4.83 0.46 7.06
C VAL A 7 5.43 1.64 6.32
N ASP A 8 6.53 1.37 5.62
CA ASP A 8 7.28 2.31 4.79
C ASP A 8 7.15 1.95 3.31
N GLN A 9 7.41 2.94 2.45
CA GLN A 9 7.53 2.74 1.01
C GLN A 9 8.86 3.28 0.47
N SER A 10 9.43 2.61 -0.53
CA SER A 10 10.70 3.04 -1.14
C SER A 10 10.55 4.10 -2.22
N ASN A 11 9.45 4.06 -2.99
CA ASN A 11 9.18 4.93 -4.13
C ASN A 11 7.67 5.03 -4.32
N LYS A 12 7.15 6.17 -4.78
CA LYS A 12 5.69 6.33 -4.91
C LYS A 12 5.12 5.46 -6.03
N ILE A 13 3.83 5.15 -5.92
CA ILE A 13 3.14 4.31 -6.90
C ILE A 13 3.07 5.02 -8.26
N GLU A 14 2.94 6.34 -8.26
CA GLU A 14 2.90 7.21 -9.44
C GLU A 14 4.26 7.42 -10.11
N ASP A 15 5.36 7.25 -9.38
CA ASP A 15 6.70 7.52 -9.89
C ASP A 15 7.18 6.42 -10.83
N SER A 16 8.22 6.69 -11.63
CA SER A 16 8.84 5.66 -12.46
C SER A 16 9.70 4.72 -11.60
N GLY A 17 9.79 3.45 -12.00
CA GLY A 17 10.62 2.45 -11.30
C GLY A 17 9.83 1.55 -10.35
N PRO A 18 10.47 0.54 -9.75
CA PRO A 18 9.82 -0.35 -8.79
C PRO A 18 9.47 0.39 -7.48
N THR A 19 8.45 -0.10 -6.79
CA THR A 19 8.06 0.34 -5.45
C THR A 19 8.12 -0.86 -4.51
N VAL A 20 8.76 -0.70 -3.35
CA VAL A 20 8.70 -1.67 -2.26
C VAL A 20 7.85 -1.08 -1.15
N ILE A 21 6.93 -1.87 -0.59
CA ILE A 21 6.22 -1.58 0.65
C ILE A 21 6.66 -2.61 1.68
N ALA A 22 7.08 -2.19 2.87
CA ALA A 22 7.67 -3.10 3.85
C ALA A 22 7.44 -2.64 5.30
N PHE A 23 7.64 -3.55 6.26
CA PHE A 23 7.76 -3.26 7.69
C PHE A 23 8.88 -4.11 8.31
N ALA A 24 9.40 -3.70 9.48
CA ALA A 24 10.47 -4.42 10.18
C ALA A 24 10.39 -4.41 11.73
N ASN A 25 9.30 -3.92 12.32
CA ASN A 25 9.18 -3.81 13.79
C ASN A 25 8.75 -5.15 14.42
N GLY A 26 9.70 -5.93 14.90
CA GLY A 26 9.47 -7.20 15.62
C GLY A 26 9.18 -8.40 14.71
N ILE A 27 8.42 -8.18 13.64
CA ILE A 27 8.32 -9.06 12.47
C ILE A 27 8.75 -8.28 11.23
N HIS A 28 8.99 -8.96 10.11
CA HIS A 28 9.36 -8.32 8.86
C HIS A 28 8.70 -8.99 7.66
N ASP A 29 8.30 -8.17 6.69
CA ASP A 29 7.86 -8.62 5.37
C ASP A 29 7.97 -7.47 4.37
N ALA A 30 7.95 -7.78 3.07
CA ALA A 30 8.02 -6.80 2.01
C ALA A 30 7.28 -7.26 0.74
N VAL A 31 6.58 -6.33 0.11
CA VAL A 31 5.97 -6.49 -1.21
C VAL A 31 6.72 -5.61 -2.22
N LEU A 32 7.35 -6.26 -3.21
CA LEU A 32 7.90 -5.60 -4.38
C LEU A 32 6.82 -5.47 -5.45
N ILE A 33 6.58 -4.25 -5.91
CA ILE A 33 5.73 -3.92 -7.04
C ILE A 33 6.63 -3.48 -8.20
N PRO A 34 6.85 -4.34 -9.21
CA PRO A 34 7.61 -3.95 -10.39
C PRO A 34 6.95 -2.77 -11.12
N SER A 35 7.76 -1.91 -11.75
CA SER A 35 7.27 -0.73 -12.48
C SER A 35 6.22 -1.07 -13.56
N GLY A 36 6.39 -2.19 -14.25
CA GLY A 36 5.43 -2.65 -15.25
C GLY A 36 4.10 -3.09 -14.64
N VAL A 37 4.13 -3.72 -13.46
CA VAL A 37 2.95 -4.22 -12.77
C VAL A 37 2.11 -3.07 -12.23
N LYS A 38 2.73 -2.06 -11.58
CA LYS A 38 2.00 -0.87 -11.12
C LYS A 38 1.35 -0.11 -12.27
N GLY A 39 2.06 0.03 -13.39
CA GLY A 39 1.51 0.65 -14.61
C GLY A 39 0.31 -0.11 -15.16
N GLN A 40 0.41 -1.44 -15.27
CA GLN A 40 -0.69 -2.29 -15.74
C GLN A 40 -1.91 -2.22 -14.80
N ALA A 41 -1.70 -2.28 -13.49
CA ALA A 41 -2.78 -2.21 -12.51
C ALA A 41 -3.51 -0.85 -12.56
N ILE A 42 -2.77 0.26 -12.59
CA ILE A 42 -3.34 1.61 -12.72
C ILE A 42 -4.13 1.75 -14.02
N HIS A 43 -3.56 1.28 -15.14
CA HIS A 43 -4.21 1.37 -16.44
C HIS A 43 -5.47 0.51 -16.51
N TRP A 44 -5.42 -0.71 -15.95
CA TRP A 44 -6.57 -1.59 -15.84
C TRP A 44 -7.69 -0.94 -15.01
N LEU A 45 -7.36 -0.39 -13.83
CA LEU A 45 -8.33 0.28 -12.97
C LEU A 45 -9.00 1.46 -13.66
N ARG A 46 -8.21 2.32 -14.34
CA ARG A 46 -8.72 3.50 -15.04
C ARG A 46 -9.60 3.17 -16.25
N ARG A 47 -9.32 2.05 -16.93
CA ARG A 47 -10.10 1.63 -18.11
C ARG A 47 -11.41 0.94 -17.76
N ASN A 48 -11.42 0.15 -16.69
CA ASN A 48 -12.54 -0.72 -16.38
C ASN A 48 -13.53 -0.12 -15.36
N HIS A 49 -13.15 0.98 -14.69
CA HIS A 49 -13.96 1.54 -13.62
C HIS A 49 -14.01 3.07 -13.66
N THR A 50 -15.18 3.61 -13.33
CA THR A 50 -15.30 5.02 -12.94
C THR A 50 -14.89 5.14 -11.48
N LEU A 51 -13.65 5.53 -11.26
CA LEU A 51 -13.08 5.57 -9.92
C LEU A 51 -13.38 6.90 -9.24
N GLN A 52 -13.96 6.84 -8.05
CA GLN A 52 -13.96 8.02 -7.17
C GLN A 52 -12.57 8.24 -6.56
N THR A 53 -11.82 7.15 -6.29
CA THR A 53 -10.48 7.14 -5.66
C THR A 53 -9.38 7.06 -6.71
N PRO A 54 -8.28 7.83 -6.60
CA PRO A 54 -7.20 7.74 -7.57
C PRO A 54 -6.67 6.31 -7.66
N ALA A 55 -6.48 5.81 -8.88
CA ALA A 55 -6.05 4.44 -9.12
C ALA A 55 -4.73 4.08 -8.40
N HIS A 56 -3.79 5.03 -8.27
CA HIS A 56 -2.54 4.78 -7.54
C HIS A 56 -2.77 4.54 -6.04
N VAL A 57 -3.77 5.20 -5.43
CA VAL A 57 -4.16 4.95 -4.02
C VAL A 57 -4.73 3.54 -3.86
N LEU A 58 -5.51 3.06 -4.83
CA LEU A 58 -6.05 1.70 -4.79
C LEU A 58 -4.94 0.65 -4.98
N VAL A 59 -3.96 0.91 -5.85
CA VAL A 59 -2.80 0.03 -6.02
C VAL A 59 -1.94 0.01 -4.75
N PHE A 60 -1.74 1.17 -4.12
CA PHE A 60 -1.07 1.26 -2.82
C PHE A 60 -1.80 0.44 -1.75
N ALA A 61 -3.11 0.65 -1.60
CA ALA A 61 -3.92 -0.05 -0.61
C ALA A 61 -3.93 -1.58 -0.84
N ALA A 62 -4.01 -2.02 -2.09
CA ALA A 62 -3.92 -3.44 -2.43
C ALA A 62 -2.55 -4.03 -2.05
N ALA A 63 -1.46 -3.31 -2.30
CA ALA A 63 -0.12 -3.78 -1.92
C ALA A 63 0.08 -3.80 -0.40
N VAL A 64 -0.46 -2.82 0.34
CA VAL A 64 -0.51 -2.86 1.81
C VAL A 64 -1.32 -4.05 2.30
N PHE A 65 -2.48 -4.32 1.72
CA PHE A 65 -3.27 -5.50 2.09
C PHE A 65 -2.49 -6.80 1.86
N LEU A 66 -1.86 -6.97 0.70
CA LEU A 66 -1.04 -8.15 0.38
C LEU A 66 0.16 -8.30 1.33
N LEU A 67 0.74 -7.19 1.80
CA LEU A 67 1.81 -7.19 2.78
C LEU A 67 1.33 -7.66 4.16
N LEU A 68 0.10 -7.30 4.55
CA LEU A 68 -0.43 -7.52 5.89
C LEU A 68 -1.23 -8.81 6.03
N GLU A 69 -1.86 -9.29 4.95
CA GLU A 69 -2.75 -10.46 4.92
C GLU A 69 -2.14 -11.70 5.62
N PRO A 70 -0.85 -12.06 5.41
CA PRO A 70 -0.25 -13.22 6.09
C PRO A 70 -0.06 -13.04 7.60
N HIS A 71 -0.15 -11.81 8.11
CA HIS A 71 0.23 -11.43 9.48
C HIS A 71 -0.95 -10.91 10.31
N LEU A 72 -2.17 -10.79 9.76
CA LEU A 72 -3.31 -10.13 10.41
C LEU A 72 -3.57 -10.63 11.84
N ASP A 73 -3.47 -11.93 12.10
CA ASP A 73 -3.70 -12.53 13.43
C ASP A 73 -2.65 -12.12 14.48
N GLN A 74 -1.52 -11.58 14.05
CA GLN A 74 -0.39 -11.18 14.88
C GLN A 74 -0.29 -9.66 15.04
N LEU A 75 -1.13 -8.89 14.37
CA LEU A 75 -1.05 -7.43 14.33
C LEU A 75 -2.04 -6.79 15.30
N ASN A 76 -1.54 -5.92 16.17
CA ASN A 76 -2.36 -5.09 17.05
C ASN A 76 -2.57 -3.68 16.49
N MET A 77 -1.58 -3.14 15.77
CA MET A 77 -1.65 -1.80 15.19
C MET A 77 -0.73 -1.68 13.99
N VAL A 78 -1.23 -1.06 12.93
CA VAL A 78 -0.47 -0.72 11.74
C VAL A 78 -0.42 0.79 11.62
N VAL A 79 0.80 1.34 11.53
CA VAL A 79 1.03 2.75 11.23
C VAL A 79 1.62 2.82 9.83
N ILE A 80 0.96 3.55 8.94
CA ILE A 80 1.46 3.78 7.58
C ILE A 80 2.12 5.15 7.57
N ASP A 81 3.41 5.22 7.28
CA ASP A 81 4.06 6.52 7.13
C ASP A 81 3.57 7.18 5.83
N ILE A 82 3.09 8.41 5.95
CA ILE A 82 2.31 9.07 4.90
C ILE A 82 3.18 10.03 4.12
N GLU A 83 3.71 9.56 2.99
CA GLU A 83 4.30 10.44 1.97
C GLU A 83 3.24 11.10 1.05
N TYR A 84 1.95 10.79 1.25
CA TYR A 84 0.81 11.32 0.49
C TYR A 84 0.04 12.38 1.29
N THR A 85 0.68 13.53 1.51
CA THR A 85 0.02 14.71 2.08
C THR A 85 -1.27 15.04 1.31
N GLY A 86 -2.43 14.97 1.98
CA GLY A 86 -3.73 15.36 1.42
C GLY A 86 -4.75 14.22 1.20
N TYR A 87 -4.33 12.95 1.22
CA TYR A 87 -5.23 11.81 0.98
C TYR A 87 -5.65 11.03 2.24
N ASN A 88 -5.14 11.42 3.42
CA ASN A 88 -5.36 10.75 4.72
C ASN A 88 -6.83 10.46 5.04
N ARG A 89 -7.73 11.39 4.71
CA ARG A 89 -9.16 11.25 4.99
C ARG A 89 -9.77 10.06 4.24
N ARG A 90 -9.37 9.87 2.98
CA ARG A 90 -9.91 8.81 2.12
C ARG A 90 -9.37 7.44 2.46
N ILE A 91 -8.13 7.36 2.95
CA ILE A 91 -7.50 6.09 3.33
C ILE A 91 -8.17 5.53 4.59
N LYS A 92 -8.54 6.40 5.55
CA LYS A 92 -9.29 6.01 6.76
C LYS A 92 -10.70 5.47 6.48
N ASP A 93 -11.29 5.77 5.32
CA ASP A 93 -12.63 5.29 4.96
C ASP A 93 -12.62 3.82 4.47
N TYR A 94 -11.45 3.22 4.24
CA TYR A 94 -11.28 1.85 3.75
C TYR A 94 -10.60 0.89 4.75
N LEU A 95 -10.33 1.37 5.98
CA LEU A 95 -9.80 0.59 7.10
C LEU A 95 -10.85 0.56 8.22
#